data_AF-A0A023D9V5-F1
#
_entry.id   AF-A0A023D9V5-F1
#
_cell.length_a   1.000
_cell.length_b   1.000
_cell.length_c   1.000
_cell.angle_alpha   90.00
_cell.angle_beta   90.00
_cell.angle_gamma   90.00
#
_symmetry.space_group_name_H-M   'P 1'
#
loop_
_entity.id
_entity.type
_entity.pdbx_description
1 polymer ?
#
loop_
_entity_poly.entity_id
_entity_poly.type
_entity_poly.pdbx_seq_one_letter_code
_entity_poly.pdbx_strand_id
1 'polypeptide(L)' 'MIDGAWDWRDEEAASCLRRAEGVVLAQEFLRSNPVYRTGHVALLHTHFPTAAAREAALASFGWPWGLSFPVRSRP' A
#
# COMPACT_ATOMS: atom_id res chain seq x y z
N MET A 1 12.56 28.17 8.74
CA MET A 1 11.10 28.22 9.01
C MET A 1 10.43 28.24 7.66
N ILE A 2 9.77 27.13 7.28
CA ILE A 2 9.01 27.09 6.02
C ILE A 2 7.59 27.54 6.38
N ASP A 3 7.35 28.85 6.31
CA ASP A 3 5.99 29.42 6.26
C ASP A 3 5.49 29.38 4.80
N GLY A 4 5.49 28.17 4.24
CA GLY A 4 4.76 27.88 3.02
C GLY A 4 3.39 27.41 3.43
N ALA A 5 2.47 28.35 3.68
CA ALA A 5 1.06 28.03 3.88
C ALA A 5 0.64 27.16 2.68
N TRP A 6 0.32 25.89 2.94
CA TRP A 6 -0.24 24.98 1.95
C TRP A 6 -1.54 25.63 1.46
N ASP A 7 -1.50 26.32 0.32
CA ASP A 7 -2.69 26.96 -0.23
C ASP A 7 -3.62 25.82 -0.65
N TRP A 8 -4.78 25.74 -0.01
CA TRP A 8 -5.80 24.73 -0.33
C TRP A 8 -6.35 24.89 -1.76
N ARG A 9 -6.05 26.01 -2.43
CA ARG A 9 -6.33 26.25 -3.85
C ARG A 9 -5.28 25.69 -4.79
N ASP A 10 -4.17 25.19 -4.27
CA ASP A 10 -3.18 24.48 -5.05
C ASP A 10 -3.78 23.16 -5.56
N GLU A 11 -4.08 23.11 -6.86
CA GLU A 11 -4.64 21.93 -7.51
C GLU A 11 -3.75 20.69 -7.32
N GLU A 12 -2.44 20.88 -7.18
CA GLU A 12 -1.49 19.80 -6.92
C GLU A 12 -1.66 19.26 -5.49
N ALA A 13 -1.80 20.13 -4.50
CA ALA A 13 -2.11 19.75 -3.12
C ALA A 13 -3.46 19.02 -3.02
N ALA A 14 -4.49 19.55 -3.70
CA ALA A 14 -5.81 18.94 -3.74
C ALA A 14 -5.81 17.59 -4.48
N SER A 15 -5.00 17.45 -5.53
CA SER A 15 -4.78 16.18 -6.26
C SER A 15 -4.08 15.14 -5.38
N CYS A 16 -3.05 15.55 -4.63
CA CYS A 16 -2.36 14.70 -3.68
C CYS A 16 -3.29 14.23 -2.56
N LEU A 17 -4.12 15.12 -2.01
CA LEU A 17 -5.12 14.79 -1.00
C LEU A 17 -6.17 13.80 -1.54
N ARG A 18 -6.76 14.06 -2.72
CA ARG A 18 -7.71 13.12 -3.35
C ARG A 18 -7.09 11.75 -3.62
N ARG A 19 -5.83 11.72 -4.05
CA ARG A 19 -5.09 10.47 -4.24
C ARG A 19 -4.87 9.76 -2.91
N ALA A 20 -4.48 10.48 -1.87
CA ALA A 20 -4.29 9.93 -0.53
C ALA A 20 -5.61 9.37 0.04
N GLU A 21 -6.71 10.11 -0.06
CA GLU A 21 -8.05 9.67 0.34
C GLU A 21 -8.49 8.43 -0.45
N GLY A 22 -8.27 8.41 -1.77
CA GLY A 22 -8.55 7.25 -2.61
C GLY A 22 -7.74 6.01 -2.20
N VAL A 23 -6.46 6.20 -1.83
CA VAL A 23 -5.61 5.11 -1.31
C VAL A 23 -6.11 4.62 0.05
N VAL A 24 -6.47 5.52 0.96
CA VAL A 24 -7.02 5.15 2.27
C VAL A 24 -8.33 4.38 2.11
N LEU A 25 -9.25 4.85 1.27
CA LEU A 25 -10.52 4.18 1.03
C LEU A 25 -10.33 2.79 0.41
N ALA A 26 -9.43 2.66 -0.57
CA ALA A 26 -9.09 1.37 -1.17
C ALA A 26 -8.49 0.39 -0.15
N GLN A 27 -7.63 0.88 0.76
CA GLN A 27 -7.09 0.07 1.85
C GLN A 27 -8.17 -0.38 2.84
N GLU A 28 -9.11 0.48 3.21
CA GLU A 28 -10.22 0.13 4.11
C GLU A 28 -11.18 -0.90 3.46
N PHE A 29 -11.45 -0.75 2.17
CA PHE A 29 -12.25 -1.73 1.42
C PHE A 29 -11.58 -3.11 1.41
N LEU A 30 -10.27 -3.16 1.14
CA LEU A 30 -9.49 -4.40 1.20
C LEU A 30 -9.48 -5.02 2.60
N ARG A 31 -9.29 -4.21 3.65
CA ARG A 31 -9.33 -4.67 5.06
C ARG A 31 -10.67 -5.27 5.46
N SER A 32 -11.76 -4.80 4.84
CA SER A 32 -13.11 -5.29 5.05
C SER A 32 -13.38 -6.63 4.34
N ASN A 33 -12.58 -7.01 3.35
CA ASN A 33 -12.71 -8.29 2.66
C ASN A 33 -12.13 -9.43 3.53
N PRO A 34 -12.92 -10.43 3.94
CA PRO A 34 -12.47 -11.49 4.84
C PRO A 34 -11.38 -12.39 4.23
N VAL A 35 -11.40 -12.57 2.90
CA VAL A 35 -10.40 -13.37 2.17
C VAL A 35 -9.06 -12.64 2.17
N TYR A 36 -9.07 -11.35 1.83
CA TYR A 36 -7.87 -10.51 1.92
C TYR A 36 -7.32 -10.49 3.34
N ARG A 37 -8.18 -10.22 4.33
CA ARG A 37 -7.76 -10.10 5.74
C ARG A 37 -7.11 -11.37 6.25
N THR A 38 -7.73 -12.53 6.01
CA THR A 38 -7.20 -13.82 6.46
C THR A 38 -5.87 -14.15 5.79
N GLY A 39 -5.78 -13.96 4.47
CA GLY A 39 -4.54 -14.19 3.73
C GLY A 39 -3.42 -13.24 4.14
N HIS A 40 -3.73 -11.95 4.35
CA HIS A 40 -2.77 -10.95 4.79
C HIS A 40 -2.22 -11.27 6.20
N VAL A 41 -3.08 -11.66 7.14
CA VAL A 41 -2.65 -12.09 8.48
C VAL A 41 -1.77 -13.34 8.40
N ALA A 42 -2.17 -14.35 7.62
CA ALA A 42 -1.36 -15.55 7.44
C ALA A 42 0.03 -15.22 6.85
N LEU A 43 0.08 -14.30 5.88
CA LEU A 43 1.31 -13.88 5.24
C LEU A 43 2.24 -13.09 6.19
N LEU A 44 1.68 -12.27 7.09
CA LEU A 44 2.46 -11.58 8.13
C LEU A 44 3.09 -12.54 9.15
N HIS A 45 2.43 -13.65 9.45
CA HIS A 45 2.92 -14.66 10.39
C HIS A 45 3.77 -15.75 9.73
N THR A 46 3.90 -15.73 8.40
CA THR A 46 4.74 -16.69 7.67
C THR A 46 6.21 -16.35 7.86
N HIS A 47 7.00 -17.34 8.27
CA HIS A 47 8.46 -17.24 8.23
C HIS A 47 8.98 -17.53 6.83
N PHE A 48 9.62 -16.53 6.23
CA PHE A 48 10.26 -16.68 4.93
C PHE A 48 11.76 -16.97 5.10
N PRO A 49 12.32 -17.93 4.35
CA PRO A 49 13.73 -18.29 4.46
C PRO A 49 14.66 -17.19 3.92
N THR A 50 14.17 -16.32 3.03
CA THR A 50 14.95 -15.21 2.45
C THR A 50 14.06 -13.98 2.23
N ALA A 51 14.69 -12.80 2.10
CA ALA A 51 14.00 -11.57 1.74
C ALA A 51 13.33 -11.68 0.36
N ALA A 52 13.99 -12.30 -0.62
CA ALA A 52 13.44 -12.52 -1.95
C ALA A 52 12.20 -13.42 -1.93
N ALA A 53 12.18 -14.47 -1.11
CA ALA A 53 11.01 -15.34 -0.95
C ALA A 53 9.82 -14.57 -0.35
N ARG A 54 10.08 -13.68 0.62
CA ARG A 54 9.06 -12.79 1.20
C ARG A 54 8.50 -11.82 0.16
N GLU A 55 9.36 -11.20 -0.64
CA GLU A 55 8.95 -10.26 -1.69
C GLU A 55 8.12 -10.95 -2.78
N ALA A 56 8.54 -12.13 -3.24
CA ALA A 56 7.77 -12.93 -4.20
C ALA A 56 6.39 -13.31 -3.64
N ALA A 57 6.32 -13.75 -2.37
CA ALA A 57 5.05 -14.08 -1.73
C ALA A 57 4.12 -12.86 -1.59
N LEU A 58 4.66 -11.69 -1.22
CA LEU A 58 3.91 -10.43 -1.19
C LEU A 58 3.38 -10.07 -2.59
N ALA A 59 4.23 -10.12 -3.61
CA ALA A 59 3.84 -9.83 -4.99
C ALA A 59 2.73 -10.76 -5.50
N SER A 60 2.86 -12.07 -5.27
CA SER A 60 1.83 -13.06 -5.62
C SER A 60 0.54 -12.86 -4.84
N PHE A 61 0.63 -12.53 -3.55
CA PHE A 61 -0.54 -12.24 -2.73
C PHE A 61 -1.25 -10.96 -3.17
N GLY A 62 -0.52 -9.91 -3.55
CA GLY A 62 -1.06 -8.59 -3.92
C GLY A 62 -1.72 -8.52 -5.29
N TRP A 63 -1.23 -9.30 -6.26
CA TRP A 63 -1.69 -9.23 -7.65
C TRP A 63 -3.22 -9.33 -7.82
N PRO A 64 -3.93 -10.28 -7.18
CA PRO A 64 -5.39 -10.39 -7.30
C PRO A 64 -6.15 -9.18 -6.73
N TRP A 65 -5.51 -8.39 -5.87
CA TRP A 65 -6.09 -7.22 -5.21
C TRP A 65 -5.72 -5.90 -5.90
N GLY A 66 -5.06 -5.96 -7.06
CA GLY A 66 -4.57 -4.78 -7.78
C GLY A 66 -3.43 -4.07 -7.04
N LEU A 67 -2.79 -4.74 -6.07
CA LEU A 67 -1.66 -4.18 -5.33
C LEU A 67 -0.37 -4.45 -6.08
N SER A 68 0.39 -3.38 -6.36
CA SER A 68 1.78 -3.48 -6.78
C SER A 68 2.69 -3.26 -5.58
N PHE A 69 3.51 -4.26 -5.27
CA PHE A 69 4.59 -4.09 -4.29
C PHE A 69 5.81 -3.58 -5.04
N PRO A 70 6.30 -2.36 -4.76
CA PRO A 70 7.56 -1.94 -5.34
C PRO A 70 8.65 -2.89 -4.85
N VAL A 71 9.27 -3.61 -5.79
CA VAL A 71 10.51 -4.33 -5.51
C VAL A 71 11.48 -3.26 -5.03
N ARG A 72 11.93 -3.35 -3.77
CA ARG A 72 12.99 -2.46 -3.29
C ARG A 72 14.25 -2.90 -4.02
N SER A 73 14.53 -2.28 -5.16
CA SER A 73 15.86 -2.29 -5.77
C SER A 73 16.81 -1.80 -4.69
N ARG A 74 17.60 -2.71 -4.11
CA ARG A 74 18.63 -2.32 -3.16
C ARG A 74 19.60 -1.40 -3.91
N PRO A 75 20.01 -0.24 -3.34
CA PRO A 75 21.18 0.46 -3.85
C PRO A 75 22.43 -0.41 -3.73
#